data_AF-A0A1G2CXZ5-F1
#
_entry.id   AF-A0A1G2CXZ5-F1
#
_cell.length_a   1.000
_cell.length_b   1.000
_cell.length_c   1.000
_cell.angle_alpha   90.00
_cell.angle_beta   90.00
_cell.angle_gamma   90.00
#
_symmetry.space_group_name_H-M   'P 1'
#
loop_
_entity.id
_entity.type
_entity.pdbx_description
1 polymer ?
#
loop_
_entity_poly.entity_id
_entity_poly.type
_entity_poly.pdbx_seq_one_letter_code
_entity_poly.pdbx_strand_id
1 'polypeptide(L)'
;MMQKVVHHKGGQNMKAKRKIVTTYICKTCKTAYSSKKACEACEKLPVEAAVAKVGDKVTILEQRECLMSNKHYIARGVISGVSGALPPDTEYELKWLGGRPDRLNTHVRSYGVAYKCPRCGEKREHFVFAPEFVVQKNGSAKKSEKNHATGIKH
;
A
#
# COMPACT_ATOMS: atom_id res chain seq x y z
N MET A 1 -16.05 -16.59 11.37
CA MET A 1 -17.22 -17.07 10.58
C MET A 1 -17.36 -16.35 9.23
N MET A 2 -16.62 -16.78 8.19
CA MET A 2 -16.62 -16.26 6.80
C MET A 2 -18.03 -16.04 6.21
N GLN A 3 -18.20 -15.10 5.26
CA GLN A 3 -19.47 -14.92 4.56
C GLN A 3 -19.51 -15.79 3.29
N LYS A 4 -20.50 -16.69 3.23
CA LYS A 4 -20.83 -17.48 2.04
C LYS A 4 -21.88 -16.73 1.24
N VAL A 5 -21.58 -16.38 0.00
CA VAL A 5 -22.54 -15.73 -0.90
C VAL A 5 -22.82 -16.65 -2.07
N VAL A 6 -24.09 -16.95 -2.30
CA VAL A 6 -24.56 -17.80 -3.39
C VAL A 6 -25.16 -16.90 -4.47
N HIS A 7 -24.55 -16.89 -5.66
CA HIS A 7 -25.05 -16.11 -6.79
C HIS A 7 -25.75 -17.01 -7.80
N HIS A 8 -26.96 -16.62 -8.22
CA HIS A 8 -27.68 -17.25 -9.33
C HIS A 8 -27.45 -16.44 -10.61
N LYS A 9 -26.63 -16.92 -11.54
CA LYS A 9 -26.55 -16.34 -12.90
C LYS A 9 -27.73 -16.87 -13.73
N GLY A 10 -28.75 -16.05 -13.91
CA GLY A 10 -29.88 -16.31 -14.81
C GLY A 10 -29.68 -15.57 -16.13
N GLY A 11 -29.27 -16.29 -17.18
CA GLY A 11 -29.48 -15.86 -18.57
C GLY A 11 -30.86 -16.32 -19.02
N GLN A 12 -31.61 -15.45 -19.69
CA GLN A 12 -32.91 -15.77 -20.29
C GLN A 12 -32.70 -16.75 -21.44
N ASN A 13 -32.74 -18.05 -21.17
CA ASN A 13 -33.06 -19.09 -22.16
C ASN A 13 -33.36 -20.43 -21.46
N MET A 14 -34.46 -21.07 -21.88
CA MET A 14 -35.01 -22.29 -21.29
C MET A 14 -34.02 -23.46 -21.39
N LYS A 15 -33.93 -24.28 -20.32
CA LYS A 15 -33.20 -25.55 -20.15
C LYS A 15 -31.70 -25.54 -19.78
N ALA A 16 -31.14 -24.44 -19.28
CA ALA A 16 -29.81 -24.49 -18.63
C ALA A 16 -29.95 -24.85 -17.14
N LYS A 17 -29.36 -25.97 -16.69
CA LYS A 17 -29.19 -26.28 -15.25
C LYS A 17 -28.55 -25.05 -14.58
N ARG A 18 -29.26 -24.39 -13.66
CA ARG A 18 -28.74 -23.24 -12.89
C ARG A 18 -27.46 -23.67 -12.17
N LYS A 19 -26.30 -23.25 -12.68
CA LYS A 19 -25.01 -23.53 -12.04
C LYS A 19 -24.91 -22.66 -10.80
N ILE A 20 -25.09 -23.26 -9.62
CA ILE A 20 -24.89 -22.60 -8.34
C ILE A 20 -23.40 -22.32 -8.20
N VAL A 21 -22.99 -21.06 -8.30
CA VAL A 21 -21.60 -20.65 -8.02
C VAL A 21 -21.56 -20.19 -6.58
N THR A 22 -20.94 -20.99 -5.72
CA THR A 22 -20.66 -20.58 -4.34
C THR A 22 -19.36 -19.78 -4.33
N THR A 23 -19.44 -18.55 -3.87
CA THR A 23 -18.27 -17.68 -3.65
C THR A 23 -18.01 -17.50 -2.16
N TYR A 24 -16.74 -17.62 -1.77
CA TYR A 24 -16.28 -17.45 -0.39
C TYR A 24 -15.54 -16.13 -0.28
N ILE A 25 -15.92 -15.27 0.66
CA ILE A 25 -15.34 -13.93 0.80
C ILE A 25 -14.44 -13.88 2.03
N CYS A 26 -13.16 -13.53 1.83
CA CYS A 26 -12.24 -13.31 2.93
C CYS A 26 -12.71 -12.12 3.78
N LYS A 27 -12.81 -12.29 5.09
CA LYS A 27 -13.23 -11.19 5.97
C LYS A 27 -12.25 -10.02 6.03
N THR A 28 -10.97 -10.31 5.84
CA THR A 28 -9.87 -9.37 6.02
C THR A 28 -9.75 -8.46 4.81
N CYS A 29 -9.55 -9.03 3.61
CA CYS A 29 -9.36 -8.26 2.37
C CYS A 29 -10.56 -8.20 1.42
N LYS A 30 -11.67 -8.88 1.75
CA LYS A 30 -12.89 -8.94 0.93
C LYS A 30 -12.72 -9.59 -0.45
N THR A 31 -11.56 -10.18 -0.74
CA THR A 31 -11.33 -10.96 -1.97
C THR A 31 -12.25 -12.19 -2.01
N ALA A 32 -12.84 -12.44 -3.19
CA ALA A 32 -13.70 -13.57 -3.44
C ALA A 32 -12.90 -14.77 -3.98
N TYR A 33 -13.18 -15.94 -3.43
CA TYR A 33 -12.55 -17.21 -3.79
C TYR A 33 -13.59 -18.22 -4.26
N SER A 34 -13.18 -19.07 -5.21
CA SER A 34 -13.99 -20.18 -5.72
C SER A 34 -14.04 -21.39 -4.78
N SER A 35 -13.08 -21.49 -3.84
CA SER A 35 -13.00 -22.60 -2.88
C SER A 35 -12.92 -22.10 -1.44
N LYS A 36 -13.54 -22.86 -0.53
CA LYS A 36 -13.50 -22.59 0.91
C LYS A 36 -12.08 -22.64 1.45
N LYS A 37 -11.31 -23.65 1.03
CA LYS A 37 -9.91 -23.87 1.45
C LYS A 37 -9.02 -22.68 1.10
N ALA A 38 -9.16 -22.10 -0.09
CA ALA A 38 -8.39 -20.91 -0.49
C ALA A 38 -8.77 -19.68 0.33
N CYS A 39 -10.07 -19.48 0.60
CA CYS A 39 -10.53 -18.39 1.46
C CYS A 39 -10.00 -18.53 2.89
N GLU A 40 -10.10 -19.73 3.48
CA GLU A 40 -9.57 -20.02 4.82
C GLU A 40 -8.04 -19.87 4.89
N ALA A 41 -7.32 -20.22 3.83
CA ALA A 41 -5.88 -20.00 3.74
C ALA A 41 -5.55 -18.51 3.74
N CYS A 42 -6.28 -17.71 2.95
CA CYS A 42 -6.13 -16.25 2.92
C CYS A 42 -6.45 -15.62 4.29
N GLU A 43 -7.56 -16.01 4.94
CA GLU A 43 -7.94 -15.44 6.25
C GLU A 43 -6.91 -15.68 7.36
N LYS A 44 -6.11 -16.74 7.25
CA LYS A 44 -5.03 -17.07 8.22
C LYS A 44 -3.78 -16.22 8.02
N LEU A 45 -3.67 -15.50 6.91
CA LEU A 45 -2.50 -14.67 6.62
C LEU A 45 -2.48 -13.44 7.54
N PRO A 46 -1.31 -13.08 8.09
CA PRO A 46 -1.19 -11.90 8.92
C PRO A 46 -1.48 -10.63 8.11
N VAL A 47 -1.78 -9.55 8.80
CA VAL A 47 -2.02 -8.24 8.19
C VAL A 47 -0.81 -7.36 8.46
N GLU A 48 -0.30 -6.74 7.41
CA GLU A 48 0.77 -5.77 7.49
C GLU A 48 0.38 -4.61 8.44
N ALA A 49 1.28 -4.29 9.36
CA ALA A 49 1.12 -3.15 10.24
C ALA A 49 1.16 -1.85 9.43
N ALA A 50 0.32 -0.89 9.79
CA ALA A 50 0.36 0.42 9.15
C ALA A 50 1.69 1.12 9.51
N VAL A 51 2.48 1.50 8.50
CA VAL A 51 3.79 2.17 8.69
C VAL A 51 3.70 3.70 8.62
N ALA A 52 2.56 4.21 8.16
CA ALA A 52 2.26 5.64 8.07
C ALA A 52 0.77 5.88 8.33
N LYS A 53 0.44 7.12 8.68
CA LYS A 53 -0.94 7.60 8.88
C LYS A 53 -1.23 8.79 7.98
N VAL A 54 -2.52 9.07 7.80
CA VAL A 54 -2.99 10.28 7.09
C VAL A 54 -2.35 11.52 7.71
N GLY A 55 -1.78 12.37 6.87
CA GLY A 55 -1.07 13.58 7.27
C GLY A 55 0.46 13.43 7.39
N ASP A 56 1.00 12.21 7.39
CA ASP A 56 2.46 12.02 7.40
C ASP A 56 3.09 12.52 6.09
N LYS A 57 4.20 13.25 6.20
CA LYS A 57 5.00 13.66 5.04
C LYS A 57 5.85 12.50 4.56
N VAL A 58 5.83 12.23 3.27
CA VAL A 58 6.54 11.10 2.67
C VAL A 58 7.29 11.49 1.41
N THR A 59 8.31 10.71 1.08
CA THR A 59 9.01 10.76 -0.21
C THR A 59 8.85 9.42 -0.89
N ILE A 60 8.29 9.40 -2.10
CA ILE A 60 8.24 8.21 -2.94
C ILE A 60 9.64 7.98 -3.52
N LEU A 61 10.17 6.77 -3.36
CA LEU A 61 11.54 6.42 -3.74
C LEU A 61 11.70 6.24 -5.26
N GLU A 62 10.67 5.74 -5.94
CA GLU A 62 10.66 5.62 -7.39
C GLU A 62 10.58 6.98 -8.09
N GLN A 63 11.34 7.11 -9.18
CA GLN A 63 11.23 8.28 -10.06
C GLN A 63 9.86 8.29 -10.75
N ARG A 64 9.25 9.46 -10.79
CA ARG A 64 8.02 9.74 -11.53
C ARG A 64 8.33 10.60 -12.72
N GLU A 65 7.54 10.45 -13.78
CA GLU A 65 7.67 11.25 -14.98
C GLU A 65 6.61 12.37 -15.01
N CYS A 66 7.03 13.55 -15.43
CA CYS A 66 6.12 14.64 -15.74
C CYS A 66 5.82 14.65 -17.24
N LEU A 67 4.63 14.21 -17.63
CA LEU A 67 4.16 14.18 -19.03
C LEU A 67 4.16 15.55 -19.72
N MET A 68 4.07 16.65 -18.95
CA MET A 68 4.10 18.00 -19.53
C MET A 68 5.51 18.49 -19.85
N SER A 69 6.53 17.94 -19.18
CA SER A 69 7.92 18.41 -19.33
C SER A 69 8.88 17.32 -19.78
N ASN A 70 8.41 16.07 -19.95
CA ASN A 70 9.18 14.85 -20.21
C ASN A 70 10.44 14.75 -19.34
N LYS A 71 10.31 15.11 -18.06
CA LYS A 71 11.41 15.09 -17.08
C LYS A 71 11.02 14.26 -15.88
N HIS A 72 11.99 13.50 -15.40
CA HIS A 72 11.87 12.70 -14.19
C HIS A 72 12.00 13.58 -12.92
N TYR A 73 11.34 13.15 -11.85
CA TYR A 73 11.38 13.78 -10.55
C TYR A 73 11.09 12.78 -9.42
N ILE A 74 11.49 13.13 -8.20
CA ILE A 74 11.13 12.42 -6.97
C ILE A 74 9.90 13.08 -6.37
N ALA A 75 8.83 12.32 -6.15
CA ALA A 75 7.59 12.83 -5.59
C ALA A 75 7.69 12.95 -4.06
N ARG A 76 7.40 14.15 -3.54
CA ARG A 76 7.32 14.44 -2.11
C ARG A 76 5.93 14.92 -1.80
N GLY A 77 5.26 14.26 -0.87
CA GLY A 77 3.84 14.45 -0.63
C GLY A 77 3.44 14.19 0.80
N VAL A 78 2.13 14.06 0.97
CA VAL A 78 1.49 13.75 2.25
C VAL A 78 0.58 12.55 2.05
N ILE A 79 0.54 11.66 3.03
CA ILE A 79 -0.41 10.54 3.03
C ILE A 79 -1.83 11.10 3.10
N SER A 80 -2.61 10.88 2.04
CA SER A 80 -4.02 11.28 1.93
C SER A 80 -4.96 10.18 2.40
N GLY A 81 -4.55 8.91 2.31
CA GLY A 81 -5.37 7.77 2.71
C GLY A 81 -4.54 6.51 2.95
N VAL A 82 -5.09 5.61 3.76
CA VAL A 82 -4.54 4.26 3.98
C VAL A 82 -5.65 3.27 3.69
N SER A 83 -5.41 2.32 2.79
CA SER A 83 -6.41 1.32 2.47
C SER A 83 -6.61 0.31 3.61
N GLY A 84 -7.74 -0.41 3.52
CA GLY A 84 -7.93 -1.64 4.28
C GLY A 84 -6.92 -2.71 3.86
N ALA A 85 -6.98 -3.87 4.50
CA ALA A 85 -6.17 -5.00 4.09
C ALA A 85 -6.48 -5.39 2.63
N LEU A 86 -5.44 -5.51 1.81
CA LEU A 86 -5.52 -6.01 0.44
C LEU A 86 -5.03 -7.46 0.42
N PRO A 87 -5.46 -8.29 -0.57
CA PRO A 87 -4.87 -9.61 -0.73
C PRO A 87 -3.35 -9.50 -0.95
N PRO A 88 -2.58 -10.56 -0.63
CA PRO A 88 -1.18 -10.62 -1.02
C PRO A 88 -1.05 -10.39 -2.53
N ASP A 89 -0.16 -9.48 -2.92
CA ASP A 89 0.10 -9.15 -4.31
C ASP A 89 1.43 -9.74 -4.74
N THR A 90 1.38 -10.68 -5.67
CA THR A 90 2.56 -11.38 -6.19
C THR A 90 3.58 -10.42 -6.81
N GLU A 91 3.13 -9.35 -7.49
CA GLU A 91 4.04 -8.37 -8.10
C GLU A 91 4.76 -7.56 -7.01
N TYR A 92 4.01 -7.13 -5.99
CA TYR A 92 4.55 -6.45 -4.82
C TYR A 92 5.60 -7.31 -4.09
N GLU A 93 5.29 -8.58 -3.85
CA GLU A 93 6.17 -9.50 -3.13
C GLU A 93 7.44 -9.84 -3.93
N LEU A 94 7.33 -10.03 -5.25
CA LEU A 94 8.49 -10.30 -6.11
C LEU A 94 9.38 -9.05 -6.26
N LYS A 95 8.78 -7.89 -6.53
CA LYS A 95 9.51 -6.65 -6.83
C LYS A 95 10.20 -6.07 -5.60
N TRP A 96 9.56 -6.10 -4.43
CA TRP A 96 10.01 -5.35 -3.26
C TRP A 96 10.48 -6.22 -2.09
N LEU A 97 10.04 -7.49 -2.01
CA LEU A 97 10.41 -8.40 -0.93
C LEU A 97 11.37 -9.51 -1.40
N GLY A 98 11.80 -9.48 -2.66
CA GLY A 98 12.83 -10.35 -3.21
C GLY A 98 12.40 -11.81 -3.33
N GLY A 99 11.09 -12.08 -3.45
CA GLY A 99 10.55 -13.44 -3.63
C GLY A 99 10.79 -14.38 -2.45
N ARG A 100 11.03 -13.84 -1.24
CA ARG A 100 11.33 -14.61 -0.04
C ARG A 100 10.10 -15.38 0.46
N PRO A 101 10.11 -16.73 0.47
CA PRO A 101 8.94 -17.55 0.79
C PRO A 101 8.36 -17.33 2.20
N ASP A 102 9.21 -16.96 3.14
CA ASP A 102 8.90 -16.65 4.53
C ASP A 102 8.15 -15.31 4.71
N ARG A 103 8.26 -14.41 3.72
CA ARG A 103 7.53 -13.14 3.67
C ARG A 103 6.37 -13.17 2.67
N LEU A 104 6.27 -14.21 1.85
CA LEU A 104 5.08 -14.47 1.06
C LEU A 104 3.89 -14.58 2.03
N ASN A 105 2.73 -14.10 1.59
CA ASN A 105 1.44 -14.37 2.20
C ASN A 105 1.11 -13.45 3.39
N THR A 106 1.17 -12.13 3.20
CA THR A 106 0.53 -11.20 4.15
C THR A 106 -0.49 -10.32 3.44
N HIS A 107 -1.52 -9.89 4.16
CA HIS A 107 -2.40 -8.86 3.65
C HIS A 107 -1.69 -7.51 3.71
N VAL A 108 -1.51 -6.87 2.57
CA VAL A 108 -0.75 -5.62 2.45
C VAL A 108 -1.65 -4.40 2.57
N ARG A 109 -1.05 -3.23 2.75
CA ARG A 109 -1.76 -1.94 2.71
C ARG A 109 -1.17 -1.04 1.62
N SER A 110 -2.05 -0.38 0.89
CA SER A 110 -1.69 0.71 -0.01
C SER A 110 -1.94 2.07 0.64
N TYR A 111 -1.13 3.05 0.26
CA TYR A 111 -1.12 4.39 0.82
C TYR A 111 -1.32 5.38 -0.31
N GLY A 112 -2.38 6.18 -0.23
CA GLY A 112 -2.57 7.33 -1.11
C GLY A 112 -1.61 8.43 -0.72
N VAL A 113 -0.80 8.92 -1.66
CA VAL A 113 0.12 10.04 -1.47
C VAL A 113 -0.30 11.18 -2.37
N ALA A 114 -0.80 12.25 -1.77
CA ALA A 114 -1.12 13.48 -2.47
C ALA A 114 0.11 14.40 -2.54
N TYR A 115 0.44 14.88 -3.74
CA TYR A 115 1.56 15.79 -3.95
C TYR A 115 1.34 16.73 -5.14
N LYS A 116 2.17 17.77 -5.22
CA LYS A 116 2.23 18.68 -6.37
C LYS A 116 3.43 18.31 -7.22
N CYS A 117 3.24 18.09 -8.52
CA CYS A 117 4.34 17.84 -9.45
C CYS A 117 5.31 19.04 -9.41
N PRO A 118 6.61 18.84 -9.10
CA PRO A 118 7.57 19.93 -8.99
C PRO A 118 7.96 20.52 -10.36
N ARG A 119 7.51 19.91 -11.46
CA ARG A 119 7.81 20.36 -12.82
C ARG A 119 6.70 21.23 -13.42
N CYS A 120 5.44 20.77 -13.35
CA CYS A 120 4.29 21.47 -13.94
C CYS A 120 3.32 22.07 -12.92
N GLY A 121 3.48 21.76 -11.63
CA GLY A 121 2.60 22.26 -10.58
C GLY A 121 1.23 21.59 -10.47
N GLU A 122 0.97 20.56 -11.27
CA GLU A 122 -0.28 19.78 -11.21
C GLU A 122 -0.39 19.01 -9.88
N LYS A 123 -1.60 18.97 -9.31
CA LYS A 123 -1.89 18.14 -8.12
C LYS A 123 -2.12 16.69 -8.57
N ARG A 124 -1.45 15.76 -7.91
CA ARG A 124 -1.52 14.33 -8.21
C ARG A 124 -1.72 13.53 -6.94
N GLU A 125 -2.30 12.36 -7.10
CA GLU A 125 -2.41 11.34 -6.06
C GLU A 125 -1.95 10.00 -6.64
N HIS A 126 -1.07 9.31 -5.92
CA HIS A 126 -0.63 7.98 -6.29
C HIS A 126 -0.80 7.02 -5.12
N PHE A 127 -1.26 5.81 -5.42
CA PHE A 127 -1.24 4.71 -4.46
C PHE A 127 0.10 4.00 -4.54
N VAL A 128 0.75 3.86 -3.40
CA VAL A 128 2.05 3.20 -3.24
C VAL A 128 1.99 2.24 -2.06
N PHE A 129 2.85 1.23 -2.05
CA PHE A 129 3.00 0.33 -0.92
C PHE A 129 4.13 0.78 0.02
N ALA A 130 4.17 0.23 1.24
CA ALA A 130 5.11 0.62 2.29
C ALA A 130 6.61 0.73 1.87
N PRO A 131 7.17 -0.19 1.07
CA PRO A 131 8.58 -0.14 0.63
C PRO A 131 8.86 0.96 -0.40
N GLU A 132 7.84 1.50 -1.04
CA GLU A 132 8.00 2.50 -2.11
C GLU A 132 8.18 3.93 -1.57
N PHE A 133 8.05 4.14 -0.26
CA PHE A 133 8.19 5.47 0.33
C PHE A 133 8.91 5.46 1.67
N VAL A 134 9.41 6.64 2.05
CA VAL A 134 9.96 6.89 3.38
C VAL A 134 9.19 8.02 4.05
N VAL A 135 8.86 7.83 5.33
CA VAL A 135 8.27 8.88 6.16
C VAL A 135 9.34 9.88 6.56
N GLN A 136 9.13 11.14 6.23
CA GLN A 136 9.99 12.23 6.66
C GLN A 136 9.74 12.46 8.15
N LYS A 137 10.62 11.93 8.99
CA LYS A 137 10.64 12.31 10.41
C LYS A 137 11.01 13.79 10.47
N ASN A 138 10.10 14.63 10.97
CA ASN A 138 10.46 15.99 11.37
C ASN A 138 11.58 15.84 12.40
N GLY A 139 12.81 16.09 11.98
CA GLY A 139 13.92 16.20 12.90
C GLY A 139 13.54 17.27 13.91
N SER A 140 13.33 16.87 15.16
CA SER A 140 13.52 17.78 16.28
C SER A 140 15.00 18.14 16.23
N ALA A 141 15.33 19.21 15.52
CA ALA A 141 16.68 19.75 15.47
C ALA A 141 17.04 20.23 16.88
N LYS A 142 17.59 19.34 17.71
CA LYS A 142 18.44 19.78 18.83
C LYS A 142 19.74 20.23 18.20
N LYS A 143 19.77 21.50 17.81
CA LYS A 143 20.98 22.24 17.49
C LYS A 143 21.86 22.20 18.74
N SER A 144 22.84 21.31 18.77
CA SER A 144 23.86 21.29 19.82
C SER A 144 24.79 22.46 19.54
N GLU A 145 24.42 23.64 20.04
CA GLU A 145 25.34 24.75 20.21
C GLU A 145 26.36 24.34 21.29
N LYS A 146 27.45 23.70 20.87
CA LYS A 146 28.66 23.65 21.69
C LYS A 146 29.28 25.03 21.62
N ASN A 147 28.99 25.82 22.65
CA ASN A 147 29.64 27.10 22.91
C ASN A 147 31.16 26.92 22.92
N HIS A 148 31.79 27.75 22.09
CA HIS A 148 33.22 27.99 22.06
C HIS A 148 33.59 28.67 23.40
N ALA A 149 34.20 27.93 24.32
CA ALA A 149 34.82 28.51 25.50
C ALA A 149 36.32 28.61 25.24
N THR A 150 36.74 29.79 24.77
CA THR A 150 38.10 30.29 24.91
C THR A 150 38.48 30.29 26.39
N GLY A 151 39.63 29.70 26.71
CA GLY A 151 40.12 29.59 28.08
C GLY A 151 41.61 29.30 28.11
N ILE A 152 42.40 30.23 27.55
CA ILE A 152 43.82 30.39 27.88
C ILE A 152 43.89 30.77 29.37
N LYS A 153 44.63 29.99 30.17
CA LYS A 153 45.31 30.52 31.36
C LYS A 153 46.68 29.85 31.50
N HIS A 154 47.60 30.70 31.94
CA HIS A 154 49.06 30.61 31.96
C HIS A 154 49.60 29.55 32.93
#